data_AF-A0A4R8T000-F1
#
_entry.id   AF-A0A4R8T000-F1
#
_cell.length_a   1.000
_cell.length_b   1.000
_cell.length_c   1.000
_cell.angle_alpha   90.00
_cell.angle_beta   90.00
_cell.angle_gamma   90.00
#
_symmetry.space_group_name_H-M   'P 1'
#
loop_
_entity.id
_entity.type
_entity.pdbx_description
1 polymer ?
#
loop_
_entity_poly.entity_id
_entity_poly.type
_entity_poly.pdbx_seq_one_letter_code
_entity_poly.pdbx_strand_id
1 'polypeptide(L)'
;MSTLTALRHPSMLLQSGRRYRDAADHVDAALHHDRRWNPVRIGSASEGADCVGRAVHALVLAVRSDDVDRCQHAVTEVAVAALRMTASLDTYAVGNSDRAYDCARDSAWGELLASLEKHPRSWVSIHEGFGVLLEEAFELGEAAEFGQALAQVRAEAIQVAAMAIRFIADLVNTGPRATQLTDKDHR
;
A
#
# COMPACT_ATOMS: atom_id res chain seq x y z
N MET A 1 9.36 -19.78 -15.45
CA MET A 1 9.48 -19.04 -16.74
C MET A 1 10.91 -18.58 -16.89
N SER A 2 11.54 -18.86 -18.03
CA SER A 2 12.96 -18.54 -18.26
C SER A 2 13.14 -17.03 -18.46
N THR A 3 14.21 -16.46 -17.90
CA THR A 3 14.66 -15.06 -18.10
C THR A 3 14.78 -14.67 -19.58
N LEU A 4 14.97 -15.65 -20.48
CA LEU A 4 15.00 -15.45 -21.93
C LEU A 4 13.62 -15.13 -22.54
N THR A 5 12.52 -15.54 -21.91
CA THR A 5 11.16 -15.24 -22.39
C THR A 5 10.78 -13.78 -22.13
N ALA A 6 11.26 -13.19 -21.02
CA ALA A 6 11.00 -11.79 -20.66
C ALA A 6 11.71 -10.80 -21.60
N LEU A 7 12.91 -11.14 -22.09
CA LEU A 7 13.66 -10.32 -23.03
C LEU A 7 13.03 -10.23 -24.44
N ARG A 8 12.17 -11.17 -24.81
CA ARG A 8 11.47 -11.17 -26.11
C ARG A 8 10.20 -10.30 -26.12
N HIS A 9 9.74 -9.83 -24.96
CA HIS A 9 8.56 -8.99 -24.83
C HIS A 9 8.84 -7.80 -23.90
N PRO A 10 9.69 -6.84 -24.30
CA PRO A 10 10.04 -5.67 -23.48
C PRO A 10 8.82 -4.85 -23.05
N SER A 11 7.72 -4.91 -23.81
CA SER A 11 6.43 -4.33 -23.42
C SER A 11 5.86 -4.91 -22.13
N MET A 12 6.07 -6.19 -21.81
CA MET A 12 5.58 -6.79 -20.57
C MET A 12 6.37 -6.31 -19.35
N LEU A 13 7.68 -6.12 -19.47
CA LEU A 13 8.51 -5.57 -18.38
C LEU A 13 8.16 -4.10 -18.10
N LEU A 14 7.92 -3.31 -19.15
CA LEU A 14 7.50 -1.91 -19.02
C LEU A 14 6.07 -1.77 -18.48
N GLN A 15 5.16 -2.68 -18.83
CA GLN A 15 3.78 -2.70 -18.33
C GLN A 15 3.69 -3.02 -16.85
N SER A 16 4.49 -3.99 -16.36
CA SER A 16 4.52 -4.32 -14.93
C SER A 16 4.99 -3.15 -14.08
N GLY A 17 6.01 -2.40 -14.52
CA GLY A 17 6.47 -1.20 -13.79
C GLY A 17 5.42 -0.08 -13.77
N ARG A 18 4.60 0.03 -14.82
CA ARG A 18 3.58 1.07 -14.94
C ARG A 18 2.45 0.92 -13.91
N ARG A 19 1.91 -0.29 -13.73
CA ARG A 19 0.79 -0.51 -12.78
C ARG A 19 1.13 -0.15 -11.33
N TYR A 20 2.37 -0.42 -10.90
CA TYR A 20 2.82 -0.06 -9.54
C TYR A 20 2.96 1.45 -9.39
N ARG A 21 3.44 2.13 -10.44
CA ARG A 21 3.50 3.59 -10.46
C ARG A 21 2.10 4.20 -10.42
N ASP A 22 1.17 3.71 -11.25
CA ASP A 22 -0.21 4.18 -11.27
C ASP A 22 -0.89 3.98 -9.88
N ALA A 23 -0.60 2.86 -9.19
CA ALA A 23 -1.08 2.61 -7.82
C ALA A 23 -0.44 3.56 -6.79
N ALA A 24 0.86 3.82 -6.89
CA ALA A 24 1.55 4.78 -6.03
C ALA A 24 1.02 6.20 -6.24
N ASP A 25 0.80 6.61 -7.50
CA ASP A 25 0.23 7.91 -7.85
C ASP A 25 -1.22 8.05 -7.32
N HIS A 26 -2.00 6.96 -7.33
CA HIS A 26 -3.33 6.92 -6.73
C HIS A 26 -3.29 7.16 -5.21
N VAL A 27 -2.39 6.44 -4.50
CA VAL A 27 -2.18 6.64 -3.06
C VAL A 27 -1.66 8.04 -2.77
N ASP A 28 -0.78 8.59 -3.61
CA ASP A 28 -0.26 9.95 -3.45
C ASP A 28 -1.36 11.01 -3.56
N ALA A 29 -2.26 10.87 -4.55
CA ALA A 29 -3.41 11.75 -4.70
C ALA A 29 -4.33 11.69 -3.47
N ALA A 30 -4.58 10.49 -2.94
CA ALA A 30 -5.38 10.28 -1.73
C ALA A 30 -4.69 10.89 -0.49
N LEU A 31 -3.39 10.70 -0.32
CA LEU A 31 -2.58 11.27 0.76
C LEU A 31 -2.58 12.80 0.71
N HIS A 32 -2.48 13.40 -0.48
CA HIS A 32 -2.55 14.85 -0.63
C HIS A 32 -3.92 15.42 -0.23
N HIS A 33 -5.00 14.72 -0.59
CA HIS A 33 -6.34 15.06 -0.14
C HIS A 33 -6.46 14.94 1.38
N ASP A 34 -6.00 13.82 1.92
CA ASP A 34 -6.02 13.53 3.34
C ASP A 34 -5.34 14.61 4.17
N ARG A 35 -4.14 15.03 3.77
CA ARG A 35 -3.36 16.09 4.45
C ARG A 35 -4.09 17.43 4.53
N ARG A 36 -4.98 17.73 3.58
CA ARG A 36 -5.78 18.97 3.59
C ARG A 36 -6.91 18.91 4.62
N TRP A 37 -7.50 17.74 4.82
CA TRP A 37 -8.68 17.56 5.68
C TRP A 37 -8.34 17.06 7.08
N ASN A 38 -7.20 16.40 7.25
CA ASN A 38 -6.71 15.83 8.49
C ASN A 38 -5.32 16.40 8.83
N PRO A 39 -5.21 17.70 9.20
CA PRO A 39 -3.92 18.34 9.47
C PRO A 39 -3.30 17.90 10.81
N VAL A 40 -4.07 17.21 11.66
CA VAL A 40 -3.62 16.76 12.98
C VAL A 40 -2.56 15.68 12.82
N ARG A 41 -1.44 15.87 13.52
CA ARG A 41 -0.32 14.93 13.53
C ARG A 41 -0.59 13.81 14.52
N ILE A 42 -0.09 12.63 14.18
CA ILE A 42 0.02 11.51 15.10
C ILE A 42 1.06 11.86 16.16
N GLY A 43 0.66 11.87 17.44
CA GLY A 43 1.49 12.27 18.56
C GLY A 43 2.34 11.14 19.15
N SER A 44 2.06 9.88 18.80
CA SER A 44 2.79 8.72 19.31
C SER A 44 2.74 7.51 18.36
N ALA A 45 3.66 6.55 18.56
CA ALA A 45 3.66 5.29 17.81
C ALA A 45 2.36 4.51 17.98
N SER A 46 1.86 4.38 19.22
CA SER A 46 0.61 3.67 19.54
C SER A 46 -0.59 4.33 18.86
N GLU A 47 -0.73 5.66 18.94
CA GLU A 47 -1.81 6.38 18.24
C GLU A 47 -1.76 6.17 16.72
N GLY A 48 -0.55 6.13 16.14
CA GLY A 48 -0.35 5.85 14.72
C GLY A 48 -0.78 4.43 14.33
N ALA A 49 -0.34 3.44 15.11
CA ALA A 49 -0.71 2.03 14.91
C ALA A 49 -2.22 1.85 15.05
N ASP A 50 -2.88 2.52 15.99
CA ASP A 50 -4.34 2.53 16.14
C ASP A 50 -5.05 3.08 14.89
N CYS A 51 -4.50 4.14 14.28
CA CYS A 51 -5.03 4.68 13.03
C CYS A 51 -4.94 3.68 11.89
N VAL A 52 -3.78 3.03 11.72
CA VAL A 52 -3.58 1.98 10.73
C VAL A 52 -4.49 0.79 10.99
N GLY A 53 -4.59 0.34 12.24
CA GLY A 53 -5.45 -0.78 12.65
C GLY A 53 -6.93 -0.55 12.34
N ARG A 54 -7.44 0.68 12.52
CA ARG A 54 -8.81 1.04 12.11
C ARG A 54 -9.01 0.97 10.59
N ALA A 55 -8.03 1.41 9.80
CA ALA A 55 -8.08 1.29 8.35
C ALA A 55 -8.05 -0.18 7.91
N VAL A 56 -7.20 -1.01 8.54
CA VAL A 56 -7.13 -2.45 8.31
C VAL A 56 -8.44 -3.14 8.68
N HIS A 57 -9.09 -2.73 9.77
CA HIS A 57 -10.42 -3.23 10.11
C HIS A 57 -11.46 -2.92 9.01
N ALA A 58 -11.44 -1.73 8.41
CA ALA A 58 -12.29 -1.42 7.27
C ALA A 58 -11.97 -2.31 6.06
N LEU A 59 -10.70 -2.62 5.82
CA LEU A 59 -10.28 -3.56 4.77
C LEU A 59 -10.78 -4.99 5.04
N VAL A 60 -10.75 -5.48 6.28
CA VAL A 60 -11.33 -6.79 6.64
C VAL A 60 -12.81 -6.87 6.22
N LEU A 61 -13.58 -5.80 6.49
CA LEU A 61 -14.98 -5.74 6.11
C LEU A 61 -15.17 -5.66 4.58
N ALA A 62 -14.30 -4.95 3.88
CA ALA A 62 -14.33 -4.83 2.43
C ALA A 62 -14.03 -6.17 1.74
N VAL A 63 -12.96 -6.86 2.16
CA VAL A 63 -12.57 -8.18 1.62
C VAL A 63 -13.69 -9.21 1.77
N ARG A 64 -14.45 -9.15 2.87
CA ARG A 64 -15.60 -10.05 3.11
C ARG A 64 -16.82 -9.74 2.25
N SER A 65 -16.91 -8.53 1.68
CA SER A 65 -18.05 -8.11 0.86
C SER A 65 -17.92 -8.48 -0.62
N ASP A 66 -16.75 -8.95 -1.06
CA ASP A 66 -16.42 -9.24 -2.46
C ASP A 66 -16.63 -8.04 -3.42
N ASP A 67 -16.63 -6.82 -2.86
CA ASP A 67 -16.74 -5.56 -3.58
C ASP A 67 -15.33 -5.00 -3.82
N VAL A 68 -14.90 -5.04 -5.08
CA VAL A 68 -13.55 -4.62 -5.50
C VAL A 68 -13.33 -3.12 -5.27
N ASP A 69 -14.34 -2.28 -5.52
CA ASP A 69 -14.22 -0.83 -5.34
C ASP A 69 -14.11 -0.49 -3.85
N ARG A 70 -14.88 -1.20 -3.02
CA ARG A 70 -14.77 -1.07 -1.56
C ARG A 70 -13.42 -1.55 -1.05
N CYS A 71 -12.87 -2.63 -1.61
CA CYS A 71 -11.52 -3.10 -1.30
C CYS A 71 -10.48 -2.06 -1.69
N GLN A 72 -10.58 -1.48 -2.90
CA GLN A 72 -9.69 -0.42 -3.36
C GLN A 72 -9.66 0.77 -2.39
N HIS A 73 -10.84 1.26 -2.02
CA HIS A 73 -10.96 2.39 -1.13
C HIS A 73 -10.35 2.05 0.23
N ALA A 74 -10.71 0.92 0.83
CA ALA A 74 -10.21 0.53 2.14
C ALA A 74 -8.68 0.33 2.16
N VAL A 75 -8.09 -0.29 1.13
CA VAL A 75 -6.63 -0.47 1.07
C VAL A 75 -5.89 0.84 0.81
N THR A 76 -6.52 1.79 0.11
CA THR A 76 -5.99 3.15 -0.06
C THR A 76 -5.94 3.87 1.28
N GLU A 77 -6.99 3.75 2.10
CA GLU A 77 -7.00 4.30 3.47
C GLU A 77 -5.91 3.68 4.35
N VAL A 78 -5.63 2.37 4.21
CA VAL A 78 -4.51 1.71 4.91
C VAL A 78 -3.18 2.35 4.49
N ALA A 79 -2.94 2.51 3.18
CA ALA A 79 -1.71 3.12 2.67
C ALA A 79 -1.53 4.56 3.17
N VAL A 80 -2.60 5.36 3.13
CA VAL A 80 -2.60 6.75 3.61
C VAL A 80 -2.33 6.83 5.11
N ALA A 81 -2.99 6.01 5.93
CA ALA A 81 -2.77 5.98 7.37
C ALA A 81 -1.33 5.61 7.71
N ALA A 82 -0.77 4.61 7.04
CA ALA A 82 0.61 4.16 7.23
C ALA A 82 1.63 5.24 6.81
N LEU A 83 1.45 5.88 5.64
CA LEU A 83 2.31 6.99 5.20
C LEU A 83 2.23 8.19 6.13
N ARG A 84 1.02 8.53 6.63
CA ARG A 84 0.83 9.60 7.61
C ARG A 84 1.57 9.31 8.91
N MET A 85 1.50 8.07 9.39
CA MET A 85 2.23 7.63 10.56
C MET A 85 3.74 7.76 10.33
N THR A 86 4.28 7.21 9.25
CA THR A 86 5.71 7.29 8.93
C THR A 86 6.22 8.73 8.84
N ALA A 87 5.45 9.62 8.22
CA ALA A 87 5.77 11.04 8.11
C ALA A 87 5.69 11.77 9.47
N SER A 88 4.70 11.43 10.30
CA SER A 88 4.52 12.04 11.63
C SER A 88 5.62 11.65 12.61
N LEU A 89 6.15 10.43 12.48
CA LEU A 89 7.23 9.90 13.31
C LEU A 89 8.64 10.24 12.77
N ASP A 90 8.74 10.88 11.61
CA ASP A 90 10.02 11.27 11.01
C ASP A 90 10.64 12.48 11.73
N THR A 91 11.97 12.53 11.80
CA THR A 91 12.70 13.64 12.45
C THR A 91 12.51 14.97 11.73
N TYR A 92 12.24 14.97 10.42
CA TYR A 92 11.90 16.16 9.63
C TYR A 92 10.49 16.68 9.90
N ALA A 93 9.63 15.93 10.59
CA ALA A 93 8.29 16.40 10.95
C ALA A 93 8.37 17.74 11.70
N VAL A 94 9.40 17.96 12.50
CA VAL A 94 9.65 19.24 13.16
C VAL A 94 10.26 20.23 12.15
N GLY A 95 9.42 21.12 11.60
CA GLY A 95 9.85 22.25 10.77
C GLY A 95 9.63 22.09 9.25
N ASN A 96 9.47 20.87 8.73
CA ASN A 96 9.12 20.67 7.32
C ASN A 96 8.27 19.41 7.10
N SER A 97 6.95 19.54 7.28
CA SER A 97 6.02 18.43 7.06
C SER A 97 6.05 17.89 5.64
N ASP A 98 6.20 18.75 4.62
CA ASP A 98 6.20 18.32 3.23
C ASP A 98 7.34 17.33 2.98
N ARG A 99 8.54 17.67 3.44
CA ARG A 99 9.70 16.79 3.34
C ARG A 99 9.52 15.45 4.07
N ALA A 100 8.85 15.45 5.22
CA ALA A 100 8.58 14.21 5.95
C ALA A 100 7.64 13.28 5.16
N TYR A 101 6.63 13.83 4.48
CA TYR A 101 5.78 13.06 3.58
C TYR A 101 6.52 12.60 2.31
N ASP A 102 7.39 13.43 1.75
CA ASP A 102 8.26 13.03 0.61
C ASP A 102 9.13 11.83 0.99
N CYS A 103 9.81 11.90 2.14
CA CYS A 103 10.64 10.80 2.64
C CYS A 103 9.81 9.53 2.91
N ALA A 104 8.60 9.65 3.46
CA ALA A 104 7.72 8.50 3.68
C ALA A 104 7.32 7.82 2.36
N ARG A 105 6.95 8.62 1.34
CA ARG A 105 6.60 8.12 -0.01
C ARG A 105 7.79 7.43 -0.68
N ASP A 106 8.96 8.06 -0.67
CA ASP A 106 10.18 7.50 -1.25
C ASP A 106 10.57 6.19 -0.55
N SER A 107 10.40 6.12 0.78
CA SER A 107 10.70 4.91 1.56
C SER A 107 9.73 3.77 1.25
N ALA A 108 8.43 4.06 1.16
CA ALA A 108 7.42 3.06 0.77
C ALA A 108 7.64 2.57 -0.67
N TRP A 109 8.04 3.46 -1.58
CA TRP A 109 8.41 3.06 -2.94
C TRP A 109 9.67 2.18 -2.96
N GLY A 110 10.70 2.52 -2.19
CA GLY A 110 11.90 1.70 -2.05
C GLY A 110 11.59 0.30 -1.51
N GLU A 111 10.77 0.21 -0.47
CA GLU A 111 10.34 -1.06 0.11
C GLU A 111 9.49 -1.90 -0.87
N LEU A 112 8.60 -1.25 -1.62
CA LEU A 112 7.85 -1.92 -2.69
C LEU A 112 8.79 -2.56 -3.72
N LEU A 113 9.80 -1.81 -4.17
CA LEU A 113 10.78 -2.34 -5.14
C LEU A 113 11.57 -3.52 -4.56
N ALA A 114 12.01 -3.45 -3.30
CA ALA A 114 12.70 -4.54 -2.62
C ALA A 114 11.81 -5.79 -2.48
N SER A 115 10.53 -5.62 -2.12
CA SER A 115 9.56 -6.70 -2.06
C SER A 115 9.30 -7.33 -3.42
N LEU A 116 9.25 -6.55 -4.50
CA LEU A 116 9.07 -7.05 -5.86
C LEU A 116 10.30 -7.80 -6.37
N GLU A 117 11.50 -7.40 -5.98
CA GLU A 117 12.73 -8.14 -6.29
C GLU A 117 12.73 -9.51 -5.60
N LYS A 118 12.38 -9.55 -4.31
CA LYS A 118 12.31 -10.77 -3.50
C LYS A 118 11.16 -11.69 -3.94
N HIS A 119 10.03 -11.10 -4.32
CA HIS A 119 8.78 -11.80 -4.66
C HIS A 119 8.22 -11.29 -5.99
N PRO A 120 8.78 -11.69 -7.15
CA PRO A 120 8.45 -11.11 -8.46
C PRO A 120 7.10 -11.51 -9.03
N ARG A 121 6.43 -12.52 -8.44
CA ARG A 121 5.11 -12.97 -8.89
C ARG A 121 4.04 -12.01 -8.39
N SER A 122 3.14 -11.58 -9.29
CA SER A 122 1.92 -10.86 -8.89
C SER A 122 1.05 -11.73 -7.98
N TRP A 123 0.36 -11.12 -7.02
CA TRP A 123 -0.68 -11.80 -6.27
C TRP A 123 -1.82 -12.25 -7.19
N VAL A 124 -2.43 -13.39 -6.87
CA VAL A 124 -3.47 -14.02 -7.70
C VAL A 124 -4.87 -13.89 -7.10
N SER A 125 -5.01 -13.39 -5.87
CA SER A 125 -6.31 -13.16 -5.24
C SER A 125 -6.28 -12.06 -4.18
N ILE A 126 -7.44 -11.42 -3.95
CA ILE A 126 -7.69 -10.47 -2.86
C ILE A 126 -7.28 -11.07 -1.50
N HIS A 127 -7.59 -12.35 -1.25
CA HIS A 127 -7.26 -13.01 0.01
C HIS A 127 -5.75 -13.21 0.20
N GLU A 128 -5.00 -13.48 -0.86
CA GLU A 128 -3.53 -13.57 -0.80
C GLU A 128 -2.92 -12.23 -0.42
N GLY A 129 -3.28 -11.15 -1.14
CA GLY A 129 -2.77 -9.82 -0.83
C GLY A 129 -3.21 -9.33 0.55
N PHE A 130 -4.42 -9.68 0.97
CA PHE A 130 -4.94 -9.35 2.29
C PHE A 130 -4.16 -10.06 3.39
N GLY A 131 -3.83 -11.35 3.20
CA GLY A 131 -3.01 -12.11 4.14
C GLY A 131 -1.64 -11.46 4.36
N VAL A 132 -0.95 -11.08 3.27
CA VAL A 132 0.35 -10.41 3.36
C VAL A 132 0.23 -9.05 4.05
N LEU A 133 -0.70 -8.20 3.61
CA LEU A 133 -0.88 -6.88 4.23
C LEU A 133 -1.28 -6.96 5.71
N LEU A 134 -2.04 -7.98 6.09
CA LEU A 134 -2.44 -8.20 7.48
C LEU A 134 -1.25 -8.61 8.36
N GLU A 135 -0.31 -9.41 7.83
CA GLU A 135 0.94 -9.78 8.51
C GLU A 135 1.75 -8.53 8.86
N GLU A 136 2.04 -7.67 7.89
CA GLU A 136 2.76 -6.39 8.12
C GLU A 136 2.04 -5.49 9.14
N ALA A 137 0.70 -5.47 9.11
CA ALA A 137 -0.08 -4.66 10.04
C ALA A 137 -0.03 -5.21 11.47
N PHE A 138 0.05 -6.53 11.65
CA PHE A 138 0.28 -7.15 12.95
C PHE A 138 1.68 -6.83 13.46
N GLU A 139 2.70 -6.95 12.62
CA GLU A 139 4.08 -6.62 12.98
C GLU A 139 4.23 -5.14 13.41
N LEU A 140 3.55 -4.22 12.70
CA LEU A 140 3.45 -2.81 13.12
C LEU A 140 2.80 -2.66 14.51
N GLY A 141 1.68 -3.37 14.74
CA GLY A 141 0.98 -3.33 16.03
C GLY A 141 1.87 -3.84 17.18
N GLU A 142 2.56 -4.96 16.98
CA GLU A 142 3.52 -5.49 17.94
C GLU A 142 4.68 -4.54 18.19
N ALA A 143 5.25 -3.96 17.14
CA ALA A 143 6.35 -3.01 17.27
C ALA A 143 5.94 -1.76 18.07
N ALA A 144 4.73 -1.25 17.84
CA ALA A 144 4.22 -0.07 18.53
C ALA A 144 3.86 -0.34 20.00
N GLU A 145 3.29 -1.51 20.32
CA GLU A 145 2.83 -1.86 21.67
C GLU A 145 3.99 -2.29 22.58
N PHE A 146 4.93 -3.08 22.06
CA PHE A 146 6.03 -3.64 22.86
C PHE A 146 7.25 -2.71 22.99
N GLY A 147 7.08 -1.42 22.66
CA GLY A 147 8.10 -0.40 22.89
C GLY A 147 9.37 -0.60 22.07
N GLN A 148 9.26 -1.12 20.85
CA GLN A 148 10.40 -1.23 19.94
C GLN A 148 10.99 0.15 19.63
N ALA A 149 12.23 0.18 19.15
CA ALA A 149 12.85 1.42 18.71
C ALA A 149 11.98 2.11 17.64
N LEU A 150 11.87 3.44 17.69
CA LEU A 150 11.04 4.19 16.75
C LEU A 150 11.39 3.92 15.28
N ALA A 151 12.67 3.64 15.00
CA ALA A 151 13.12 3.23 13.67
C ALA A 151 12.46 1.92 13.18
N GLN A 152 12.26 0.95 14.07
CA GLN A 152 11.57 -0.31 13.76
C GLN A 152 10.10 -0.05 13.46
N VAL A 153 9.40 0.67 14.34
CA VAL A 153 7.97 1.01 14.13
C VAL A 153 7.77 1.72 12.79
N ARG A 154 8.66 2.63 12.42
CA ARG A 154 8.62 3.30 11.12
C ARG A 154 8.87 2.35 9.95
N ALA A 155 9.77 1.37 10.11
CA ALA A 155 10.02 0.36 9.08
C ALA A 155 8.76 -0.48 8.83
N GLU A 156 8.07 -0.94 9.88
CA GLU A 156 6.83 -1.71 9.72
C GLU A 156 5.73 -0.86 9.06
N ALA A 157 5.58 0.41 9.44
CA ALA A 157 4.63 1.31 8.79
C ALA A 157 4.96 1.54 7.30
N ILE A 158 6.25 1.58 6.94
CA ILE A 158 6.69 1.65 5.54
C ILE A 158 6.32 0.37 4.78
N GLN A 159 6.49 -0.80 5.40
CA GLN A 159 6.12 -2.10 4.81
C GLN A 159 4.61 -2.22 4.60
N VAL A 160 3.80 -1.81 5.58
CA VAL A 160 2.34 -1.73 5.42
C VAL A 160 1.95 -0.84 4.23
N ALA A 161 2.53 0.35 4.11
CA ALA A 161 2.27 1.24 2.98
C ALA A 161 2.68 0.62 1.63
N ALA A 162 3.86 -0.01 1.58
CA ALA A 162 4.36 -0.67 0.38
C ALA A 162 3.47 -1.85 -0.05
N MET A 163 3.02 -2.68 0.90
CA MET A 163 2.15 -3.83 0.62
C MET A 163 0.74 -3.38 0.23
N ALA A 164 0.25 -2.26 0.76
CA ALA A 164 -1.00 -1.67 0.33
C ALA A 164 -0.92 -1.15 -1.12
N ILE A 165 0.18 -0.49 -1.52
CA ILE A 165 0.41 -0.09 -2.92
C ILE A 165 0.47 -1.32 -3.84
N ARG A 166 1.17 -2.39 -3.40
CA ARG A 166 1.24 -3.65 -4.14
C ARG A 166 -0.14 -4.28 -4.29
N PHE A 167 -0.95 -4.27 -3.23
CA PHE A 167 -2.33 -4.77 -3.25
C PHE A 167 -3.12 -4.08 -4.35
N ILE A 168 -3.09 -2.75 -4.38
CA ILE A 168 -3.77 -1.96 -5.41
C ILE A 168 -3.25 -2.38 -6.78
N ALA A 169 -1.94 -2.39 -7.00
CA ALA A 169 -1.36 -2.68 -8.30
C ALA A 169 -1.62 -4.10 -8.83
N ASP A 170 -1.59 -5.12 -7.96
CA ASP A 170 -1.72 -6.53 -8.36
C ASP A 170 -3.17 -7.00 -8.45
N LEU A 171 -4.06 -6.45 -7.61
CA LEU A 171 -5.38 -7.04 -7.35
C LEU A 171 -6.54 -6.10 -7.64
N VAL A 172 -6.27 -4.81 -7.79
CA VAL A 172 -7.29 -3.79 -7.99
C VAL A 172 -7.01 -3.06 -9.30
N ASN A 173 -7.96 -3.10 -10.21
CA ASN A 173 -7.77 -2.51 -11.53
C ASN A 173 -7.60 -0.98 -11.41
N THR A 174 -6.42 -0.46 -11.73
CA THR A 174 -6.21 0.98 -11.98
C THR A 174 -6.68 1.41 -13.38
N GLY A 175 -7.50 0.61 -14.08
CA GLY A 175 -8.08 0.94 -15.38
C GLY A 175 -9.12 -0.07 -15.89
N PRO A 176 -9.97 0.31 -16.88
CA PRO A 176 -11.13 -0.48 -17.28
C PRO A 176 -10.70 -1.72 -18.09
N ARG A 177 -10.58 -2.88 -17.44
CA ARG A 177 -10.48 -4.19 -18.12
C ARG A 177 -10.72 -5.38 -17.16
N ALA A 178 -11.97 -5.81 -17.05
CA ALA A 178 -12.32 -7.23 -16.82
C ALA A 178 -13.81 -7.55 -17.06
N THR A 179 -14.66 -6.62 -17.52
CA THR A 179 -16.08 -6.90 -17.81
C THR A 179 -16.39 -7.26 -19.28
N GLN A 180 -15.38 -7.58 -20.11
CA GLN A 180 -15.58 -7.81 -21.55
C GLN A 180 -15.20 -9.22 -22.06
N LEU A 181 -15.13 -10.23 -21.19
CA LEU A 181 -14.87 -11.62 -21.62
C LEU A 181 -15.99 -12.61 -21.31
N THR A 182 -17.15 -12.16 -20.81
CA THR A 182 -18.31 -13.03 -20.54
C THR A 182 -19.51 -12.81 -21.45
N ASP A 183 -19.47 -11.85 -22.38
CA ASP A 183 -20.65 -11.49 -23.20
C ASP A 183 -20.49 -11.77 -24.71
N LYS A 184 -19.59 -12.66 -25.11
CA LYS A 184 -19.39 -13.02 -26.53
C LYS A 184 -19.60 -14.47 -26.94
N ASP A 185 -19.92 -15.38 -26.01
CA ASP A 185 -20.09 -16.80 -26.37
C ASP A 185 -21.55 -17.28 -26.43
N HIS A 186 -22.55 -16.42 -26.16
CA HIS A 186 -23.96 -16.79 -26.28
C HIS A 186 -24.75 -15.75 -27.08
N ARG A 187 -24.63 -15.78 -28.42
CA ARG A 187 -25.72 -15.43 -29.37
C ARG A 187 -25.33 -15.75 -30.81
#